data_AF-A0A7N2LIW8-F1
#
_entry.id   AF-A0A7N2LIW8-F1
#
_cell.length_a   1.000
_cell.length_b   1.000
_cell.length_c   1.000
_cell.angle_alpha   90.00
_cell.angle_beta   90.00
_cell.angle_gamma   90.00
#
_symmetry.space_group_name_H-M   'P 1'
#
loop_
_entity.id
_entity.type
_entity.pdbx_description
1 polymer ?
#
loop_
_entity_poly.entity_id
_entity_poly.type
_entity_poly.pdbx_seq_one_letter_code
_entity_poly.pdbx_strand_id
1 'polypeptide(L)'
;MMMHVKRILTYQKAICHEAFIHMEGQKEFVQIDHNDLFPYLLVNIGSGGSMIKVDGDGKFQWVSGTNVGGGTYWGLGRLLTKCKSFDELLELSQRGDNRTIDMLVGDIYSGMDYSKIGLSASTIASSFGKAIRLYCTNALEGPPKVHLAYLLFLCVVTRTLVKAKASCLYAAYKL
;
A
#
# COMPACT_ATOMS: atom_id res chain seq x y z
N MET A 1 11.44 12.24 -19.63
CA MET A 1 10.02 12.13 -20.04
C MET A 1 9.23 11.55 -18.88
N MET A 2 8.64 12.42 -18.06
CA MET A 2 7.96 12.06 -16.81
C MET A 2 6.52 11.66 -17.15
N MET A 3 6.25 10.37 -17.33
CA MET A 3 4.87 9.91 -17.50
C MET A 3 4.13 10.02 -16.18
N HIS A 4 3.19 10.96 -16.11
CA HIS A 4 2.14 10.97 -15.10
C HIS A 4 1.33 9.68 -15.22
N VAL A 5 1.24 8.91 -14.14
CA VAL A 5 0.34 7.75 -14.03
C VAL A 5 -1.08 8.28 -14.19
N LYS A 6 -1.64 8.16 -15.40
CA LYS A 6 -2.79 9.00 -15.79
C LYS A 6 -4.11 8.67 -15.10
N ARG A 7 -4.29 7.50 -14.45
CA ARG A 7 -5.45 7.18 -13.59
C ARG A 7 -5.24 5.82 -12.91
N ILE A 8 -5.33 5.76 -11.58
CA ILE A 8 -5.62 4.51 -10.84
C ILE A 8 -7.10 4.60 -10.46
N LEU A 9 -7.95 3.82 -11.12
CA LEU A 9 -9.37 3.74 -10.75
C LEU A 9 -9.52 2.69 -9.64
N THR A 10 -9.94 3.13 -8.46
CA THR A 10 -10.29 2.23 -7.36
C THR A 10 -11.78 1.94 -7.46
N TYR A 11 -12.15 0.74 -7.92
CA TYR A 11 -13.56 0.37 -8.08
C TYR A 11 -14.10 -0.25 -6.79
N GLN A 12 -14.91 0.48 -6.03
CA GLN A 12 -15.70 -0.08 -4.93
C GLN A 12 -17.09 -0.43 -5.47
N LYS A 13 -17.46 -1.71 -5.40
CA LYS A 13 -18.74 -2.27 -5.92
C LYS A 13 -20.01 -1.61 -5.33
N ALA A 14 -19.87 -0.77 -4.31
CA ALA A 14 -20.96 -0.07 -3.63
C ALA A 14 -21.22 1.36 -4.15
N ILE A 15 -20.38 1.91 -5.04
CA ILE A 15 -20.50 3.30 -5.51
C ILE A 15 -20.31 3.33 -7.03
N CYS A 16 -21.39 3.11 -7.78
CA CYS A 16 -21.35 3.00 -9.25
C CYS A 16 -21.01 4.30 -10.02
N HIS A 17 -20.78 5.44 -9.36
CA HIS A 17 -20.69 6.75 -10.05
C HIS A 17 -19.57 7.68 -9.57
N GLU A 18 -18.62 7.20 -8.76
CA GLU A 18 -17.54 8.05 -8.24
C GLU A 18 -16.17 7.56 -8.73
N ALA A 19 -15.77 8.03 -9.91
CA ALA A 19 -14.38 8.01 -10.32
C ALA A 19 -13.70 9.29 -9.81
N PHE A 20 -12.67 9.13 -8.99
CA PHE A 20 -11.83 10.25 -8.55
C PHE A 20 -10.42 10.05 -9.08
N ILE A 21 -9.82 11.13 -9.59
CA ILE A 21 -8.40 11.14 -9.90
C ILE A 21 -7.67 11.65 -8.66
N HIS A 22 -6.72 10.87 -8.18
CA HIS A 22 -5.82 11.33 -7.12
C HIS A 22 -4.58 11.97 -7.76
N MET A 23 -4.57 13.29 -7.86
CA MET A 23 -3.41 14.09 -8.27
C MET A 23 -2.91 14.86 -7.05
N GLU A 24 -1.68 14.59 -6.62
CA GLU A 24 -0.98 15.39 -5.59
C GLU A 24 -1.80 15.70 -4.31
N GLY A 25 -2.60 14.75 -3.83
CA GLY A 25 -3.37 14.90 -2.59
C GLY A 25 -4.76 15.54 -2.76
N GLN A 26 -5.10 16.06 -3.94
CA GLN A 26 -6.44 16.58 -4.23
C GLN A 26 -7.34 15.49 -4.82
N LYS A 27 -8.59 15.45 -4.35
CA LYS A 27 -9.65 14.58 -4.89
C LYS A 27 -10.51 15.43 -5.81
N GLU A 28 -10.37 15.24 -7.11
CA GLU A 28 -11.30 15.79 -8.08
C GLU A 28 -12.21 14.68 -8.59
N PHE A 29 -13.52 14.90 -8.45
CA PHE A 29 -14.52 14.10 -9.12
C PHE A 29 -14.54 14.52 -10.58
N VAL A 30 -14.27 13.55 -11.46
CA VAL A 30 -14.21 13.80 -12.90
C VAL A 30 -15.31 12.97 -13.54
N GLN A 31 -16.17 13.62 -14.33
CA GLN A 31 -17.00 12.87 -15.27
C GLN A 31 -16.07 12.34 -16.37
N ILE A 32 -15.89 11.03 -16.38
CA ILE A 32 -15.08 10.36 -17.40
C ILE A 32 -16.02 10.00 -18.54
N ASP A 33 -15.79 10.59 -19.72
CA ASP A 33 -16.44 10.14 -20.94
C ASP A 33 -16.06 8.67 -21.17
N HIS A 34 -17.06 7.84 -21.45
CA HIS A 34 -16.89 6.42 -21.71
C HIS A 34 -15.95 6.15 -22.89
N ASN A 35 -15.87 7.09 -23.86
CA ASN A 35 -14.95 7.00 -24.99
C ASN A 35 -13.48 7.28 -24.62
N ASP A 36 -13.24 8.01 -23.52
CA ASP A 36 -11.90 8.39 -23.03
C ASP A 36 -11.46 7.56 -21.80
N LEU A 37 -12.23 6.53 -21.45
CA LEU A 37 -11.96 5.70 -20.28
C LEU A 37 -10.78 4.73 -20.50
N PHE A 38 -10.67 4.19 -21.71
CA PHE A 38 -9.71 3.14 -22.03
C PHE A 38 -8.42 3.71 -22.66
N PRO A 39 -7.25 3.07 -22.43
CA PRO A 39 -7.04 1.93 -21.54
C PRO A 39 -6.85 2.35 -20.07
N TYR A 40 -7.21 1.47 -19.13
CA TYR A 40 -6.91 1.65 -17.70
C TYR A 40 -6.44 0.35 -17.05
N LEU A 41 -5.76 0.48 -15.90
CA LEU A 41 -5.42 -0.64 -15.04
C LEU A 41 -6.41 -0.71 -13.89
N LEU A 42 -7.24 -1.75 -13.87
CA LEU A 42 -8.09 -2.08 -12.74
C LEU A 42 -7.24 -2.75 -11.65
N VAL A 43 -7.18 -2.13 -10.48
CA VAL A 43 -6.55 -2.69 -9.28
C VAL A 43 -7.64 -3.06 -8.29
N ASN A 44 -7.88 -4.35 -8.11
CA ASN A 44 -8.83 -4.85 -7.12
C ASN A 44 -8.09 -5.34 -5.88
N ILE A 45 -8.45 -4.84 -4.70
CA ILE A 45 -7.86 -5.24 -3.42
C ILE A 45 -8.95 -5.95 -2.61
N GLY A 46 -8.90 -7.28 -2.61
CA GLY A 46 -9.71 -8.14 -1.76
C GLY A 46 -8.82 -8.87 -0.75
N SER A 47 -8.97 -10.19 -0.62
CA SER A 47 -8.06 -11.00 0.22
C SER A 47 -6.60 -10.88 -0.22
N GLY A 48 -6.36 -10.85 -1.54
CA GLY A 48 -5.11 -10.43 -2.19
C GLY A 48 -5.35 -9.20 -3.09
N GLY A 49 -4.46 -8.93 -4.02
CA GLY A 49 -4.60 -7.89 -5.04
C GLY A 49 -4.53 -8.44 -6.46
N SER A 50 -5.35 -7.94 -7.38
CA SER A 50 -5.29 -8.27 -8.80
C SER A 50 -5.17 -7.01 -9.66
N MET A 51 -4.35 -7.10 -10.72
CA MET A 51 -4.10 -6.04 -11.69
C MET A 51 -4.52 -6.51 -13.08
N ILE A 52 -5.50 -5.84 -13.66
CA ILE A 52 -6.10 -6.21 -14.95
C ILE A 52 -6.05 -4.98 -15.86
N LYS A 53 -5.45 -5.11 -17.05
CA LYS A 53 -5.51 -4.09 -18.11
C LYS A 53 -6.87 -4.21 -18.78
N VAL A 54 -7.56 -3.09 -18.94
CA VAL A 54 -8.84 -3.00 -19.64
C VAL A 54 -8.66 -2.06 -20.81
N ASP A 55 -8.79 -2.60 -22.03
CA ASP A 55 -8.55 -1.88 -23.29
C ASP A 55 -9.85 -1.45 -23.99
N GLY A 56 -10.99 -1.91 -23.49
CA GLY A 56 -12.32 -1.62 -24.02
C GLY A 56 -13.37 -2.55 -23.43
N ASP A 57 -14.62 -2.35 -23.81
CA ASP A 57 -15.72 -3.19 -23.39
C ASP A 57 -15.47 -4.66 -23.75
N GLY A 58 -15.50 -5.53 -22.74
CA GLY A 58 -15.21 -6.96 -22.89
C GLY A 58 -13.76 -7.30 -23.25
N LYS A 59 -12.87 -6.31 -23.38
CA LYS A 59 -11.45 -6.48 -23.73
C LYS A 59 -10.57 -6.24 -22.51
N PHE A 60 -10.18 -7.32 -21.85
CA PHE A 60 -9.34 -7.26 -20.66
C PHE A 60 -8.27 -8.33 -20.65
N GLN A 61 -7.16 -8.02 -20.00
CA GLN A 61 -6.02 -8.91 -19.84
C GLN A 61 -5.54 -8.89 -18.39
N TRP A 62 -5.37 -10.08 -17.80
CA TRP A 62 -4.69 -10.20 -16.52
C TRP A 62 -3.21 -9.82 -16.66
N VAL A 63 -2.75 -8.83 -15.90
CA VAL A 63 -1.37 -8.34 -15.95
C VAL A 63 -0.55 -8.95 -14.82
N SER A 64 -1.09 -8.89 -13.60
CA SER A 64 -0.40 -9.40 -12.42
C SER A 64 -1.34 -9.56 -11.22
N GLY A 65 -0.78 -10.07 -10.13
CA GLY A 65 -1.44 -10.11 -8.84
C GLY A 65 -0.43 -10.08 -7.70
N THR A 66 -0.96 -9.95 -6.49
CA THR A 66 -0.23 -10.05 -5.23
C THR A 66 -1.07 -10.87 -4.25
N ASN A 67 -0.41 -11.75 -3.51
CA ASN A 67 -1.04 -12.43 -2.37
C ASN A 67 -1.12 -11.53 -1.12
N VAL A 68 -0.55 -10.33 -1.18
CA VAL A 68 -0.62 -9.30 -0.12
C VAL A 68 -1.83 -8.42 -0.35
N GLY A 69 -2.83 -8.51 0.53
CA GLY A 69 -4.07 -7.74 0.46
C GLY A 69 -4.79 -7.63 1.81
N GLY A 70 -6.11 -7.44 1.79
CA GLY A 70 -6.93 -7.35 2.99
C GLY A 70 -6.93 -8.64 3.83
N GLY A 71 -6.76 -9.80 3.18
CA GLY A 71 -6.64 -11.09 3.86
C GLY A 71 -5.33 -11.20 4.64
N THR A 72 -4.24 -10.65 4.10
CA THR A 72 -2.95 -10.54 4.79
C THR A 72 -3.04 -9.60 5.98
N TYR A 73 -3.65 -8.42 5.78
CA TYR A 73 -3.89 -7.45 6.87
C TYR A 73 -4.68 -8.10 8.00
N TRP A 74 -5.81 -8.73 7.66
CA TRP A 74 -6.69 -9.33 8.63
C TRP A 74 -6.05 -10.53 9.35
N GLY A 75 -5.49 -11.47 8.58
CA GLY A 75 -4.89 -12.69 9.13
C GLY A 75 -3.71 -12.40 10.05
N LEU A 76 -2.73 -11.61 9.59
CA LEU A 76 -1.57 -11.25 10.41
C LEU A 76 -1.97 -10.33 11.57
N GLY A 77 -2.88 -9.37 11.34
CA GLY A 77 -3.37 -8.49 12.38
C GLY A 77 -3.99 -9.28 13.52
N ARG A 78 -4.89 -10.23 13.22
CA ARG A 78 -5.48 -11.10 14.25
C ARG A 78 -4.44 -11.93 15.00
N LEU A 79 -3.41 -12.44 14.32
CA LEU A 79 -2.34 -13.21 14.97
C LEU A 79 -1.54 -12.36 15.96
N LEU A 80 -1.21 -11.12 15.55
CA LEU A 80 -0.30 -10.23 16.25
C LEU A 80 -0.97 -9.36 17.33
N THR A 81 -2.21 -8.91 17.12
CA THR A 81 -2.91 -8.01 18.04
C THR A 81 -3.98 -8.71 18.88
N LYS A 82 -4.43 -9.90 18.44
CA LYS A 82 -5.59 -10.63 18.99
C LYS A 82 -6.94 -9.92 18.83
N CYS A 83 -7.03 -8.89 17.98
CA CYS A 83 -8.29 -8.24 17.60
C CYS A 83 -9.31 -9.27 17.09
N LYS A 84 -10.59 -9.02 17.34
CA LYS A 84 -11.70 -9.93 17.06
C LYS A 84 -12.45 -9.59 15.79
N SER A 85 -12.40 -8.33 15.34
CA SER A 85 -12.99 -7.87 14.09
C SER A 85 -11.99 -7.10 13.22
N PHE A 86 -12.31 -7.03 11.92
CA PHE A 86 -11.56 -6.23 10.97
C PHE A 86 -11.60 -4.74 11.33
N ASP A 87 -12.77 -4.25 11.75
CA ASP A 87 -12.99 -2.85 12.11
C ASP A 87 -12.15 -2.44 13.33
N GLU A 88 -12.08 -3.29 14.37
CA GLU A 88 -11.23 -3.06 15.54
C GLU A 88 -9.76 -2.91 15.14
N LEU A 89 -9.28 -3.79 14.24
CA LEU A 89 -7.91 -3.73 13.75
C LEU A 89 -7.67 -2.45 12.92
N LEU A 90 -8.66 -2.03 12.12
CA LEU A 90 -8.61 -0.80 11.33
C LEU A 90 -8.62 0.46 12.19
N GLU A 91 -9.48 0.54 13.21
CA GLU A 91 -9.46 1.63 14.18
C GLU A 91 -8.12 1.72 14.91
N LEU A 92 -7.56 0.56 15.27
CA LEU A 92 -6.29 0.47 15.94
C LEU A 92 -5.14 0.98 15.04
N SER A 93 -5.18 0.72 13.73
CA SER A 93 -4.13 1.17 12.80
C SER A 93 -4.10 2.68 12.62
N GLN A 94 -5.23 3.39 12.78
CA GLN A 94 -5.28 4.85 12.66
C GLN A 94 -4.46 5.60 13.71
N ARG A 95 -4.12 4.93 14.81
CA ARG A 95 -3.44 5.52 15.97
C ARG A 95 -1.98 5.09 16.10
N GLY A 96 -1.48 4.31 15.14
CA GLY A 96 -0.13 3.77 15.22
C GLY A 96 0.95 4.76 14.82
N ASP A 97 2.18 4.32 15.06
CA ASP A 97 3.41 5.07 14.81
C ASP A 97 4.44 4.02 14.39
N ASN A 98 5.12 4.25 13.28
CA ASN A 98 6.10 3.31 12.75
C ASN A 98 7.47 3.42 13.42
N ARG A 99 7.81 4.57 14.01
CA ARG A 99 9.19 4.90 14.43
C ARG A 99 9.76 3.94 15.48
N THR A 100 8.91 3.29 16.26
CA THR A 100 9.31 2.36 17.33
C THR A 100 9.62 0.94 16.83
N ILE A 101 9.19 0.58 15.62
CA ILE A 101 9.26 -0.80 15.10
C ILE A 101 9.95 -0.87 13.72
N ASP A 102 9.74 0.13 12.86
CA ASP A 102 10.44 0.23 11.60
C ASP A 102 11.86 0.73 11.80
N MET A 103 12.79 0.17 11.03
CA MET A 103 14.12 0.72 10.88
C MET A 103 14.06 1.89 9.89
N LEU A 104 14.46 3.07 10.32
CA LEU A 104 14.56 4.27 9.50
C LEU A 104 16.00 4.45 8.99
N VAL A 105 16.19 5.24 7.94
CA VAL A 105 17.51 5.61 7.43
C VAL A 105 18.35 6.25 8.54
N GLY A 106 17.75 7.12 9.37
CA GLY A 106 18.42 7.72 10.51
C GLY A 106 18.92 6.70 11.52
N ASP A 107 18.24 5.57 11.70
CA ASP A 107 18.72 4.52 12.62
C ASP A 107 20.01 3.84 12.12
N ILE A 108 20.24 3.83 10.80
CA ILE A 108 21.44 3.26 10.16
C ILE A 108 22.58 4.29 10.14
N TYR A 109 22.25 5.55 9.86
CA TYR A 109 23.21 6.65 9.67
C TYR A 109 23.26 7.60 10.88
N SER A 110 23.04 7.07 12.09
CA SER A 110 23.22 7.79 13.37
C SER A 110 22.46 9.12 13.48
N GLY A 111 21.21 9.14 13.02
CA GLY A 111 20.29 10.26 13.04
C GLY A 111 20.35 11.16 11.81
N MET A 112 21.27 10.91 10.88
CA MET A 112 21.48 11.76 9.72
C MET A 112 20.68 11.30 8.49
N ASP A 113 20.39 12.27 7.63
CA ASP A 113 19.95 12.00 6.26
C ASP A 113 21.06 11.27 5.49
N TYR A 114 20.67 10.41 4.56
CA TYR A 114 21.60 9.82 3.61
C TYR A 114 21.66 10.67 2.34
N SER A 115 22.28 11.86 2.47
CA SER A 115 22.28 12.92 1.45
C SER A 115 22.88 12.50 0.11
N LYS A 116 23.77 11.50 0.08
CA LYS A 116 24.39 10.99 -1.17
C LYS A 116 23.37 10.54 -2.22
N ILE A 117 22.22 10.04 -1.78
CA ILE A 117 21.13 9.59 -2.66
C ILE A 117 19.79 10.25 -2.33
N GLY A 118 19.80 11.32 -1.53
CA GLY A 118 18.63 12.12 -1.22
C GLY A 118 17.57 11.43 -0.34
N LEU A 119 17.96 10.53 0.56
CA LEU A 119 17.03 9.92 1.51
C LEU A 119 17.05 10.64 2.85
N SER A 120 15.87 11.02 3.35
CA SER A 120 15.74 11.63 4.68
C SER A 120 15.92 10.59 5.80
N ALA A 121 16.36 11.03 6.98
CA ALA A 121 16.49 10.21 8.18
C ALA A 121 15.17 9.54 8.59
N SER A 122 14.03 10.15 8.26
CA SER A 122 12.69 9.63 8.52
C SER A 122 12.22 8.58 7.52
N THR A 123 12.96 8.36 6.42
CA THR A 123 12.59 7.37 5.40
C THR A 123 12.67 5.96 6.00
N ILE A 124 11.65 5.14 5.78
CA ILE A 124 11.66 3.73 6.22
C ILE A 124 12.69 2.97 5.39
N ALA A 125 13.72 2.45 6.05
CA ALA A 125 14.74 1.60 5.44
C ALA A 125 14.31 0.12 5.46
N SER A 126 13.71 -0.35 6.56
CA SER A 126 13.17 -1.70 6.66
C SER A 126 11.95 -1.74 7.58
N SER A 127 10.81 -2.13 7.03
CA SER A 127 9.60 -2.38 7.82
C SER A 127 9.86 -3.49 8.85
N PHE A 128 9.40 -3.33 10.08
CA PHE A 128 9.65 -4.23 11.21
C PHE A 128 11.13 -4.45 11.58
N GLY A 129 12.08 -3.66 11.04
CA GLY A 129 13.50 -3.90 11.24
C GLY A 129 13.97 -3.80 12.71
N LYS A 130 13.34 -2.94 13.53
CA LYS A 130 13.66 -2.85 14.98
C LYS A 130 13.08 -4.00 15.80
N ALA A 131 12.04 -4.66 15.29
CA ALA A 131 11.42 -5.80 15.98
C ALA A 131 12.43 -6.92 16.25
N ILE A 132 13.38 -7.15 15.33
CA ILE A 132 14.45 -8.15 15.49
C ILE A 132 15.19 -7.94 16.82
N ARG A 133 15.54 -6.68 17.13
CA ARG A 133 16.26 -6.34 18.36
C ARG A 133 15.40 -6.52 19.61
N LEU A 134 14.12 -6.16 19.55
CA LEU A 134 13.19 -6.29 20.67
C LEU A 134 13.08 -7.76 21.14
N TYR A 135 13.06 -8.71 20.21
CA TYR A 135 13.00 -10.13 20.52
C TYR A 135 14.36 -10.69 20.99
N CYS A 136 15.49 -10.18 20.49
CA CYS A 136 16.81 -10.60 20.96
C CYS A 136 17.15 -10.14 22.38
N THR A 137 16.54 -9.04 22.86
CA THR A 137 16.84 -8.47 24.19
C THR A 137 15.95 -8.99 25.32
N ASN A 138 15.17 -10.07 25.13
CA ASN A 138 14.19 -10.57 26.10
C ASN A 138 13.25 -9.48 26.64
N ALA A 139 12.84 -8.51 25.80
CA ALA A 139 11.85 -7.53 26.21
C ALA A 139 10.58 -8.29 26.66
N LEU A 140 10.20 -8.14 27.94
CA LEU A 140 9.08 -8.86 28.55
C LEU A 140 7.74 -8.53 27.89
N GLU A 141 7.67 -7.40 27.20
CA GLU A 141 6.52 -6.98 26.41
C GLU A 141 6.94 -6.73 24.95
N GLY A 142 6.23 -7.40 24.04
CA GLY A 142 6.38 -7.14 22.60
C GLY A 142 5.89 -5.74 22.23
N PRO A 143 6.10 -5.31 20.97
CA PRO A 143 5.66 -3.99 20.52
C PRO A 143 4.16 -3.75 20.75
N PRO A 144 3.75 -2.51 21.08
CA PRO A 144 2.34 -2.15 21.23
C PRO A 144 1.53 -2.54 20.00
N LYS A 145 0.38 -3.17 20.25
CA LYS A 145 -0.54 -3.66 19.21
C LYS A 145 -0.94 -2.57 18.20
N VAL A 146 -1.03 -1.32 18.67
CA VAL A 146 -1.37 -0.14 17.88
C VAL A 146 -0.37 0.10 16.74
N HIS A 147 0.91 -0.03 17.03
CA HIS A 147 1.95 0.15 16.02
C HIS A 147 1.99 -1.04 15.06
N LEU A 148 1.76 -2.27 15.56
CA LEU A 148 1.67 -3.46 14.71
C LEU A 148 0.53 -3.37 13.69
N ALA A 149 -0.66 -2.93 14.12
CA ALA A 149 -1.80 -2.74 13.23
C ALA A 149 -1.49 -1.71 12.13
N TYR A 150 -0.91 -0.57 12.50
CA TYR A 150 -0.50 0.47 11.56
C TYR A 150 0.54 0.01 10.53
N LEU A 151 1.56 -0.72 10.98
CA LEU A 151 2.63 -1.20 10.10
C LEU A 151 2.15 -2.27 9.12
N LEU A 152 1.27 -3.16 9.57
CA LEU A 152 0.63 -4.13 8.68
C LEU A 152 -0.20 -3.41 7.61
N PHE A 153 -0.96 -2.38 8.00
CA PHE A 153 -1.73 -1.57 7.06
C PHE A 153 -0.82 -0.90 6.02
N LEU A 154 0.23 -0.21 6.47
CA LEU A 154 1.21 0.43 5.58
C LEU A 154 1.89 -0.58 4.66
N CYS A 155 2.29 -1.75 5.16
CA CYS A 155 2.93 -2.79 4.35
C CYS A 155 2.01 -3.29 3.23
N VAL A 156 0.73 -3.52 3.53
CA VAL A 156 -0.25 -3.98 2.54
C VAL A 156 -0.47 -2.91 1.48
N VAL A 157 -0.68 -1.65 1.89
CA VAL A 157 -0.90 -0.53 0.97
C VAL A 157 0.33 -0.30 0.09
N THR A 158 1.51 -0.15 0.69
CA THR A 158 2.74 0.20 -0.04
C THR A 158 3.13 -0.90 -1.02
N ARG A 159 3.08 -2.18 -0.62
CA ARG A 159 3.43 -3.30 -1.53
C ARG A 159 2.44 -3.44 -2.68
N THR A 160 1.15 -3.25 -2.41
CA THR A 160 0.12 -3.32 -3.45
C THR A 160 0.27 -2.18 -4.45
N LEU A 161 0.53 -0.95 -3.98
CA LEU A 161 0.75 0.21 -4.83
C LEU A 161 2.02 0.11 -5.67
N VAL A 162 3.14 -0.34 -5.10
CA VAL A 162 4.39 -0.55 -5.84
C VAL A 162 4.19 -1.59 -6.93
N LYS A 163 3.52 -2.70 -6.63
CA LYS A 163 3.19 -3.73 -7.62
C LYS A 163 2.27 -3.18 -8.70
N ALA A 164 1.27 -2.38 -8.34
CA ALA A 164 0.36 -1.72 -9.27
C ALA A 164 1.15 -0.85 -10.26
N LYS A 165 2.04 0.01 -9.75
CA LYS A 165 2.86 0.90 -10.55
C LYS A 165 3.78 0.14 -11.51
N ALA A 166 4.40 -0.95 -11.04
CA ALA A 166 5.21 -1.82 -11.89
C ALA A 166 4.37 -2.50 -12.99
N SER A 167 3.16 -2.95 -12.66
CA SER A 167 2.22 -3.51 -13.63
C SER A 167 1.74 -2.47 -14.65
N CYS A 168 1.52 -1.21 -14.26
CA CYS A 168 1.24 -0.11 -15.18
C CYS A 168 2.37 0.07 -16.18
N LEU A 169 3.63 0.13 -15.71
CA LEU A 169 4.80 0.26 -16.59
C LEU A 169 4.89 -0.94 -17.55
N TYR A 170 4.73 -2.16 -17.05
CA TYR A 170 4.73 -3.35 -17.90
C TYR A 170 3.64 -3.29 -18.97
N ALA A 171 2.41 -2.95 -18.59
CA ALA A 171 1.27 -2.85 -19.48
C ALA A 171 1.39 -1.74 -20.53
N ALA A 172 2.16 -0.68 -20.25
CA ALA A 172 2.40 0.44 -21.16
C ALA A 172 3.52 0.18 -22.17
N TYR A 173 4.51 -0.68 -21.82
CA TYR A 173 5.72 -0.86 -22.61
C TYR A 173 5.89 -2.23 -23.27
N LYS A 174 5.12 -3.25 -22.86
CA LYS A 174 5.33 -4.65 -23.31
C LYS A 174 4.07 -5.37 -23.80
N LEU A 175 2.92 -4.70 -23.85
CA LEU A 175 1.66 -5.22 -24.38
C LEU A 175 1.03 -4.18 -25.30
#